data_AF-A0A0N8PWZ2-F1
#
_entry.id   AF-A0A0N8PWZ2-F1
#
_cell.length_a   1.000
_cell.length_b   1.000
_cell.length_c   1.000
_cell.angle_alpha   90.00
_cell.angle_beta   90.00
_cell.angle_gamma   90.00
#
_symmetry.space_group_name_H-M   'P 1'
#
loop_
_entity.id
_entity.type
_entity.pdbx_description
1 polymer ?
#
loop_
_entity_poly.entity_id
_entity_poly.type
_entity_poly.pdbx_seq_one_letter_code
_entity_poly.pdbx_strand_id
1 'polypeptide(L)'
;MIHGVIELLATLAIFTGQAPPFIFPEIRENWQQAVLIGFISGVVRVIAAFGVFRGMKWGLALGILFSATTLASLTFYLPYGVMDALLSGIVLILLVVSYYGKEKIEM
;
A
#
# COMPACT_ATOMS: atom_id res chain seq x y z
N MET A 1 9.84 5.05 1.57
CA MET A 1 10.98 4.22 1.08
C MET A 1 11.24 3.01 1.98
N ILE A 2 11.15 3.13 3.31
CA ILE A 2 11.44 2.05 4.27
C ILE A 2 10.46 0.86 4.15
N HIS A 3 9.15 1.11 4.04
CA HIS A 3 8.13 0.05 3.93
C HIS A 3 8.28 -0.84 2.68
N GLY A 4 8.52 -0.25 1.50
CA GLY A 4 8.72 -1.04 0.27
C GLY A 4 10.00 -1.88 0.26
N VAL A 5 11.06 -1.44 0.98
CA VAL A 5 12.27 -2.26 1.15
C VAL A 5 11.99 -3.45 2.07
N ILE A 6 11.19 -3.28 3.12
CA ILE A 6 10.78 -4.36 4.02
C ILE A 6 9.94 -5.40 3.25
N GLU A 7 8.98 -4.98 2.42
CA GLU A 7 8.19 -5.89 1.60
C GLU A 7 9.05 -6.64 0.56
N LEU A 8 10.03 -5.97 -0.04
CA LEU A 8 10.96 -6.61 -0.99
C LEU A 8 11.83 -7.66 -0.29
N LEU A 9 12.41 -7.32 0.87
CA LEU A 9 13.19 -8.24 1.69
C LEU A 9 12.34 -9.41 2.21
N ALA A 10 11.08 -9.16 2.55
CA ALA A 10 10.15 -10.20 2.96
C ALA A 10 9.79 -11.15 1.79
N THR A 11 9.66 -10.62 0.58
CA THR A 11 9.40 -11.42 -0.64
C THR A 11 10.60 -12.32 -0.97
N LEU A 12 11.83 -11.84 -0.79
CA LEU A 12 13.04 -12.66 -0.95
C LEU A 12 13.08 -13.84 0.03
N ALA A 13 12.48 -13.67 1.22
CA ALA A 13 12.43 -14.72 2.22
C ALA A 13 11.61 -15.95 1.77
N ILE A 14 10.64 -15.78 0.85
CA ILE A 14 9.90 -16.91 0.23
C ILE A 14 10.87 -17.87 -0.47
N PHE A 15 11.87 -17.35 -1.18
CA PHE A 15 12.85 -18.19 -1.90
C PHE A 15 13.81 -18.91 -0.96
N THR A 16 14.05 -18.37 0.24
CA THR A 16 14.91 -18.99 1.25
C THR A 16 14.16 -19.97 2.16
N GLY A 17 12.82 -19.94 2.16
CA GLY A 17 11.98 -20.75 3.04
C GLY A 17 12.06 -20.39 4.53
N GLN A 18 12.83 -19.37 4.91
CA GLN A 18 12.97 -18.91 6.29
C GLN A 18 12.10 -17.70 6.56
N ALA A 19 11.48 -17.66 7.74
CA ALA A 19 10.71 -16.49 8.15
C ALA A 19 11.64 -15.26 8.29
N PRO A 20 11.29 -14.12 7.69
CA PRO A 20 12.10 -12.92 7.80
C PRO A 20 12.32 -12.52 9.27
N PRO A 21 13.53 -12.10 9.67
CA PRO A 21 13.85 -11.78 11.06
C PRO A 21 13.09 -10.54 11.60
N PHE A 22 12.51 -9.75 10.70
CA PHE A 22 11.75 -8.53 10.98
C PHE A 22 10.22 -8.76 10.95
N ILE A 23 9.76 -10.01 10.83
CA ILE A 23 8.33 -10.31 10.93
C ILE A 23 7.84 -10.22 12.37
N PHE A 24 6.67 -9.59 12.52
CA PHE A 24 5.99 -9.47 13.79
C PHE A 24 5.62 -10.86 14.36
N PRO A 25 5.78 -11.08 15.68
CA PRO A 25 5.49 -12.37 16.31
C PRO A 25 4.10 -12.92 16.01
N GLU A 26 3.10 -12.06 15.89
CA GLU A 26 1.68 -12.38 15.75
C GLU A 26 1.32 -12.95 14.37
N ILE A 27 2.08 -12.57 13.34
CA ILE A 27 1.93 -13.08 11.96
C ILE A 27 3.02 -14.09 11.61
N ARG A 28 3.86 -14.49 12.57
CA ARG A 28 4.98 -15.41 12.34
C ARG A 28 4.54 -16.81 11.94
N GLU A 29 3.39 -17.29 12.42
CA GLU A 29 2.84 -18.58 12.00
C GLU A 29 2.34 -18.55 10.55
N ASN A 30 1.70 -17.45 10.15
CA ASN A 30 1.11 -17.26 8.82
C ASN A 30 1.98 -16.35 7.92
N TRP A 31 3.29 -16.34 8.17
CA TRP A 31 4.19 -15.36 7.59
C TRP A 31 4.20 -15.39 6.07
N GLN A 32 4.10 -16.57 5.47
CA GLN A 32 4.05 -16.75 4.02
C GLN A 32 2.82 -16.07 3.41
N GLN A 33 1.67 -16.15 4.08
CA GLN A 33 0.42 -15.51 3.65
C GLN A 33 0.55 -13.98 3.75
N ALA A 34 1.12 -13.49 4.85
CA ALA A 34 1.35 -12.06 5.05
C ALA A 34 2.28 -11.48 3.97
N VAL A 35 3.36 -12.18 3.62
CA VAL A 35 4.27 -11.77 2.55
C VAL A 35 3.58 -11.80 1.19
N LEU A 36 2.77 -12.82 0.90
CA LEU A 36 2.04 -12.91 -0.36
C LEU A 36 1.04 -11.75 -0.53
N ILE A 37 0.28 -11.42 0.52
CA ILE A 37 -0.66 -10.31 0.51
C ILE A 37 0.08 -8.98 0.34
N GLY A 38 1.19 -8.78 1.05
CA GLY A 38 2.05 -7.61 0.90
C GLY A 38 2.60 -7.47 -0.53
N PHE A 39 3.07 -8.57 -1.12
CA PHE A 39 3.55 -8.58 -2.51
C PHE A 39 2.45 -8.19 -3.51
N ILE A 40 1.26 -8.80 -3.40
CA ILE A 40 0.12 -8.46 -4.27
C ILE A 40 -0.25 -6.98 -4.11
N SER A 41 -0.29 -6.48 -2.87
CA SER A 41 -0.56 -5.09 -2.56
C SER A 41 0.45 -4.14 -3.22
N GLY A 42 1.74 -4.46 -3.10
CA GLY A 42 2.82 -3.72 -3.74
C GLY A 42 2.68 -3.68 -5.27
N VAL A 43 2.40 -4.81 -5.92
CA VAL A 43 2.19 -4.89 -7.38
C VAL A 43 1.03 -4.01 -7.82
N VAL A 44 -0.11 -4.06 -7.12
CA VAL A 44 -1.27 -3.23 -7.44
C VAL A 44 -0.93 -1.74 -7.33
N ARG A 45 -0.17 -1.33 -6.31
CA ARG A 45 0.29 0.06 -6.15
C ARG A 45 1.23 0.50 -7.27
N VAL A 46 2.14 -0.36 -7.73
CA VAL A 46 3.03 -0.07 -8.86
C VAL A 46 2.23 0.11 -10.15
N ILE A 47 1.24 -0.76 -10.39
CA ILE A 47 0.33 -0.65 -11.55
C ILE A 47 -0.47 0.66 -11.50
N ALA A 48 -1.04 1.01 -10.35
CA ALA A 48 -1.76 2.25 -10.16
C ALA A 48 -0.86 3.47 -10.39
N ALA A 49 0.36 3.47 -9.81
CA ALA A 49 1.34 4.53 -10.00
C ALA A 49 1.75 4.68 -11.47
N PHE A 50 1.93 3.58 -12.21
CA PHE A 50 2.20 3.61 -13.64
C PHE A 50 1.04 4.24 -14.43
N GLY A 51 -0.20 3.87 -14.11
CA GLY A 51 -1.39 4.47 -14.72
C GLY A 51 -1.48 5.98 -14.46
N VAL A 52 -1.21 6.42 -13.23
CA VAL A 52 -1.15 7.85 -12.86
C VAL A 52 -0.03 8.57 -13.61
N PHE A 53 1.17 7.98 -13.67
CA PHE A 53 2.32 8.56 -14.39
C PHE A 53 2.05 8.73 -15.89
N ARG A 54 1.23 7.84 -16.47
CA ARG A 54 0.77 7.93 -17.86
C ARG A 54 -0.43 8.87 -18.06
N GLY A 55 -0.89 9.55 -17.01
CA GLY A 55 -2.06 10.43 -17.05
C GLY A 55 -3.39 9.69 -17.26
N MET A 56 -3.44 8.39 -16.99
CA MET A 56 -4.62 7.57 -17.24
C MET A 56 -5.57 7.58 -16.03
N LYS A 57 -6.84 7.89 -16.27
CA LYS A 57 -7.88 7.99 -15.21
C LYS A 57 -8.07 6.69 -14.42
N TRP A 58 -7.87 5.52 -15.05
CA TRP A 58 -7.98 4.23 -14.35
C TRP A 58 -6.88 4.05 -13.29
N GLY A 59 -5.67 4.58 -13.51
CA GLY A 59 -4.59 4.52 -12.54
C GLY A 59 -4.91 5.34 -11.29
N LEU A 60 -5.53 6.50 -11.48
CA LEU A 60 -6.02 7.35 -10.39
C LEU A 60 -7.13 6.66 -9.60
N ALA A 61 -8.13 6.10 -10.29
CA ALA A 61 -9.23 5.38 -9.65
C ALA A 61 -8.72 4.17 -8.85
N LEU A 62 -7.82 3.37 -9.42
CA LEU A 62 -7.18 2.25 -8.71
C LEU A 62 -6.39 2.72 -7.49
N GLY A 63 -5.60 3.79 -7.63
CA GLY A 63 -4.81 4.33 -6.51
C GLY A 63 -5.68 4.83 -5.36
N ILE A 64 -6.77 5.53 -5.66
CA ILE A 64 -7.75 6.01 -4.67
C ILE A 64 -8.43 4.84 -3.98
N LEU A 65 -8.97 3.90 -4.76
CA LEU A 65 -9.66 2.72 -4.23
C LEU A 65 -8.75 1.93 -3.31
N PHE A 66 -7.53 1.63 -3.76
CA PHE A 66 -6.59 0.82 -3.01
C PHE A 66 -6.10 1.52 -1.73
N SER A 67 -5.87 2.83 -1.78
CA SER A 67 -5.48 3.62 -0.60
C SER A 67 -6.61 3.72 0.42
N ALA A 68 -7.86 3.91 -0.05
CA ALA A 68 -9.04 3.93 0.81
C ALA A 68 -9.32 2.57 1.46
N THR A 69 -9.22 1.47 0.69
CA THR A 69 -9.33 0.11 1.24
C THR A 69 -8.26 -0.13 2.28
N THR A 70 -7.01 0.27 2.02
CA THR A 70 -5.92 0.15 2.99
C THR A 70 -6.30 0.88 4.30
N LEU A 71 -6.69 2.15 4.23
CA LEU A 71 -7.11 2.92 5.41
C LEU A 71 -8.28 2.27 6.17
N ALA A 72 -9.27 1.74 5.46
CA ALA A 72 -10.41 1.07 6.07
C ALA A 72 -10.01 -0.23 6.80
N SER A 73 -9.12 -1.03 6.21
CA SER A 73 -8.64 -2.28 6.79
C SER A 73 -7.76 -2.07 8.02
N LEU A 74 -7.01 -0.98 8.10
CA LEU A 74 -6.04 -0.74 9.18
C LEU A 74 -6.70 -0.48 10.54
N THR A 75 -7.96 -0.03 10.57
CA THR A 75 -8.75 0.13 11.81
C THR A 75 -8.83 -1.17 12.62
N PHE A 76 -8.73 -2.33 11.94
CA PHE A 76 -8.78 -3.65 12.58
C PHE A 76 -7.42 -4.15 13.09
N TYR A 77 -6.31 -3.47 12.78
CA TYR A 77 -4.94 -3.95 13.02
C TYR A 77 -4.04 -2.93 13.76
N LEU A 78 -4.60 -2.00 14.54
CA LEU A 78 -3.79 -1.12 15.40
C LEU A 78 -3.04 -1.93 16.48
N PRO A 79 -1.75 -1.66 16.75
CA PRO A 79 -0.94 -0.50 16.31
C PRO A 79 -0.12 -0.70 15.02
N TYR A 80 -0.09 -1.89 14.44
CA TYR A 80 0.83 -2.25 13.34
C TYR A 80 0.52 -1.50 12.03
N GLY A 81 -0.74 -1.07 11.86
CA GLY A 81 -1.19 -0.37 10.67
C GLY A 81 -0.89 1.13 10.57
N VAL A 82 -0.26 1.75 11.58
CA VAL A 82 -0.09 3.22 11.64
C VAL A 82 0.80 3.75 10.51
N MET A 83 1.90 3.07 10.20
CA MET A 83 2.80 3.49 9.12
C MET A 83 2.10 3.43 7.75
N ASP A 84 1.36 2.35 7.51
CA ASP A 84 0.61 2.15 6.26
C ASP A 84 -0.54 3.13 6.14
N ALA A 85 -1.15 3.52 7.26
CA ALA A 85 -2.19 4.55 7.31
C ALA A 85 -1.61 5.91 6.89
N LEU A 86 -0.47 6.30 7.46
CA LEU A 86 0.19 7.57 7.12
C LEU A 86 0.58 7.60 5.63
N LEU A 87 1.21 6.54 5.13
CA LEU A 87 1.63 6.48 3.72
C LEU A 87 0.43 6.46 2.77
N SER A 88 -0.60 5.66 3.06
CA SER A 88 -1.80 5.57 2.22
C SER A 88 -2.62 6.86 2.27
N GLY A 89 -2.67 7.54 3.41
CA GLY A 89 -3.29 8.85 3.56
C GLY A 89 -2.60 9.92 2.73
N ILE A 90 -1.27 10.00 2.77
CA ILE A 90 -0.49 10.93 1.94
C ILE A 90 -0.73 10.67 0.45
N VAL A 91 -0.67 9.39 0.03
CA VAL A 91 -0.92 9.01 -1.37
C VAL A 91 -2.34 9.39 -1.79
N LEU A 92 -3.34 9.12 -0.95
CA LEU A 92 -4.73 9.47 -1.24
C LEU A 92 -4.91 10.98 -1.43
N ILE A 93 -4.34 11.80 -0.53
CA ILE A 93 -4.36 13.26 -0.64
C ILE A 93 -3.72 13.71 -1.96
N LEU A 94 -2.54 13.19 -2.28
CA LEU A 94 -1.83 13.53 -3.52
C LEU A 94 -2.64 13.16 -4.77
N LEU A 95 -3.28 11.99 -4.78
CA LEU A 95 -4.13 11.56 -5.90
C LEU A 95 -5.33 12.49 -6.07
N VAL A 96 -6.04 12.80 -4.98
CA VAL A 96 -7.19 13.71 -5.01
C VAL A 96 -6.77 15.10 -5.47
N VAL A 97 -5.69 15.66 -4.93
CA VAL A 97 -5.15 16.98 -5.35
C VAL A 97 -4.70 16.94 -6.81
N SER A 98 -4.09 15.85 -7.28
CA SER A 98 -3.65 15.76 -8.67
C SER A 98 -4.80 15.81 -9.68
N TYR A 99 -5.98 15.31 -9.30
CA TYR A 99 -7.16 15.28 -10.16
C TYR A 99 -8.03 16.53 -9.99
N TYR A 100 -8.34 16.90 -8.74
CA TYR A 100 -9.30 17.96 -8.41
C TYR A 100 -8.66 19.31 -8.07
N GLY A 101 -7.34 19.42 -7.91
CA GLY A 101 -6.68 20.59 -7.32
C GLY A 101 -6.85 21.91 -8.08
N LYS A 102 -7.40 21.90 -9.29
CA LYS A 102 -7.72 23.11 -10.07
C LYS A 102 -9.21 23.48 -10.03
N GLU A 103 -10.07 22.58 -9.56
CA GLU A 103 -11.50 22.82 -9.44
C GLU A 103 -11.77 23.59 -8.14
N LYS A 104 -12.49 24.69 -8.24
CA LYS A 104 -12.98 25.43 -7.08
C LYS A 104 -14.37 24.92 -6.76
N ILE A 105 -14.69 24.84 -5.47
CA ILE A 105 -16.06 24.60 -5.04
C ILE A 105 -16.84 25.88 -5.38
N GLU A 106 -17.66 25.82 -6.42
CA GLU A 106 -18.68 26.86 -6.67
C GLU A 106 -19.79 26.66 -5.65
N MET A 107 -19.93 27.62 -4.73
CA MET A 107 -20.99 27.70 -3.72
C MET A 107 -22.12 28.59 -4.22
#